data_AF-A0A418WGK5-F1
#
_entry.id   AF-A0A418WGK5-F1
#
_cell.length_a   1.000
_cell.length_b   1.000
_cell.length_c   1.000
_cell.angle_alpha   90.00
_cell.angle_beta   90.00
_cell.angle_gamma   90.00
#
_symmetry.space_group_name_H-M   'P 1'
#
loop_
_entity.id
_entity.type
_entity.pdbx_description
1 polymer ?
#
loop_
_entity_poly.entity_id
_entity_poly.type
_entity_poly.pdbx_seq_one_letter_code
_entity_poly.pdbx_strand_id
1 'polypeptide(L)'
;MQFGKECGMQDDDGVGLATTLIPAETARRKRPGAAPVPRLPVEPTVQDLRFAGQLALWSLRQGLALLKGDSDTRHLIEEAFAVAEVPRALAPLEAFLRIVAAGALRPVELRSPLVVALGHDEAVILRALAACQAGEPGLAGAVLGALLPPSAARAAAAALAHVGAAFALQGLRLADADDGRLSALEAVFAQGAISARVH
;
A
#
# COMPACT_ATOMS: atom_id res chain seq x y z
N MET A 1 21.94 -57.53 -47.00
CA MET A 1 20.49 -57.82 -47.10
C MET A 1 19.84 -56.50 -47.54
N GLN A 2 19.68 -56.16 -48.84
CA GLN A 2 18.71 -56.73 -49.81
C GLN A 2 17.39 -57.03 -49.11
N PHE A 3 16.24 -56.42 -49.39
CA PHE A 3 15.56 -56.07 -50.65
C PHE A 3 14.80 -54.74 -50.46
N GLY A 4 14.55 -53.84 -51.43
CA GLY A 4 14.15 -54.07 -52.81
C GLY A 4 12.62 -54.05 -52.92
N LYS A 5 12.03 -52.94 -53.39
CA LYS A 5 10.87 -52.91 -54.32
C LYS A 5 10.39 -51.48 -54.57
N GLU A 6 10.68 -51.00 -55.78
CA GLU A 6 9.83 -50.05 -56.50
C GLU A 6 8.58 -50.78 -57.01
N CYS A 7 7.44 -50.09 -57.05
CA CYS A 7 6.40 -50.34 -58.04
C CYS A 7 5.52 -49.09 -58.15
N GLY A 8 5.59 -48.41 -59.29
CA GLY A 8 4.56 -47.48 -59.74
C GLY A 8 3.47 -48.22 -60.51
N MET A 9 2.27 -47.65 -60.55
CA MET A 9 1.24 -47.65 -61.62
C MET A 9 -0.05 -47.12 -60.94
N GLN A 10 -0.55 -45.91 -61.19
CA GLN A 10 -1.36 -45.40 -62.32
C GLN A 10 -2.86 -45.80 -62.29
N ASP A 11 -3.66 -44.82 -62.71
CA ASP A 11 -5.08 -44.81 -63.13
C ASP A 11 -6.12 -44.69 -62.00
N ASP A 12 -6.77 -43.54 -61.77
CA ASP A 12 -7.67 -42.71 -62.62
C ASP A 12 -9.06 -43.36 -62.76
N ASP A 13 -10.05 -42.77 -62.09
CA ASP A 13 -11.48 -42.94 -62.35
C ASP A 13 -12.26 -41.79 -61.68
N GLY A 14 -12.58 -40.78 -62.49
CA GLY A 14 -13.51 -39.73 -62.15
C GLY A 14 -14.95 -40.08 -62.51
N VAL A 15 -15.88 -39.84 -61.58
CA VAL A 15 -17.31 -39.51 -61.81
C VAL A 15 -17.72 -38.69 -60.58
N GLY A 16 -18.01 -37.38 -60.60
CA GLY A 16 -18.74 -36.61 -61.57
C GLY A 16 -20.21 -36.54 -61.15
N LEU A 17 -20.60 -35.58 -60.29
CA LEU A 17 -21.93 -34.95 -60.31
C LEU A 17 -21.90 -33.64 -59.50
N ALA A 18 -22.48 -32.62 -60.13
CA ALA A 18 -22.25 -31.21 -59.91
C ALA A 18 -23.26 -30.55 -58.95
N THR A 19 -22.96 -29.28 -58.65
CA THR A 19 -23.88 -28.20 -58.24
C THR A 19 -24.18 -28.16 -56.73
N THR A 20 -23.66 -27.18 -55.97
CA THR A 20 -24.12 -25.78 -55.98
C THR A 20 -23.11 -24.82 -55.31
N LEU A 21 -22.53 -23.91 -56.09
CA LEU A 21 -22.50 -22.43 -55.94
C LEU A 21 -22.33 -21.73 -54.54
N ILE A 22 -21.30 -20.85 -54.50
CA ILE A 22 -21.15 -19.49 -53.87
C ILE A 22 -20.21 -19.36 -52.64
N PRO A 23 -19.36 -18.30 -52.58
CA PRO A 23 -18.01 -18.35 -52.00
C PRO A 23 -17.86 -17.51 -50.71
N ALA A 24 -16.59 -17.36 -50.30
CA ALA A 24 -15.97 -16.25 -49.57
C ALA A 24 -15.30 -16.66 -48.26
N GLU A 25 -14.00 -16.90 -48.39
CA GLU A 25 -12.96 -16.44 -47.47
C GLU A 25 -13.45 -15.34 -46.53
N THR A 26 -13.59 -15.67 -45.25
CA THR A 26 -13.66 -14.67 -44.19
C THR A 26 -12.93 -15.18 -42.96
N ALA A 27 -11.79 -14.54 -42.73
CA ALA A 27 -11.26 -14.18 -41.42
C ALA A 27 -11.10 -15.32 -40.40
N ARG A 28 -9.83 -15.72 -40.20
CA ARG A 28 -9.31 -16.00 -38.86
C ARG A 28 -9.89 -14.95 -37.91
N ARG A 29 -10.89 -15.33 -37.10
CA ARG A 29 -11.28 -14.52 -35.95
C ARG A 29 -10.08 -14.49 -35.02
N LYS A 30 -9.30 -13.41 -35.12
CA LYS A 30 -8.40 -12.94 -34.09
C LYS A 30 -9.22 -13.01 -32.80
N ARG A 31 -8.88 -13.94 -31.89
CA ARG A 31 -9.45 -13.91 -30.54
C ARG A 31 -9.27 -12.48 -30.07
N PRO A 32 -10.33 -11.77 -29.64
CA PRO A 32 -10.15 -10.48 -29.02
C PRO A 32 -9.14 -10.71 -27.90
N GLY A 33 -7.99 -10.04 -28.00
CA GLY A 33 -6.98 -10.07 -26.96
C GLY A 33 -7.72 -9.77 -25.67
N ALA A 34 -7.65 -10.70 -24.72
CA ALA A 34 -8.25 -10.51 -23.42
C ALA A 34 -7.81 -9.12 -22.94
N ALA A 35 -8.79 -8.22 -22.79
CA ALA A 35 -8.53 -6.92 -22.23
C ALA A 35 -7.70 -7.16 -20.94
N PRO A 36 -6.67 -6.35 -20.67
CA PRO A 36 -5.89 -6.51 -19.45
C PRO A 36 -6.88 -6.54 -18.29
N VAL A 37 -6.97 -7.69 -17.62
CA VAL A 37 -7.79 -7.83 -16.41
C VAL A 37 -7.37 -6.68 -15.50
N PRO A 38 -8.30 -5.83 -15.04
CA PRO A 38 -7.97 -4.80 -14.06
C PRO A 38 -7.29 -5.52 -12.90
N ARG A 39 -5.99 -5.28 -12.70
CA ARG A 39 -5.32 -5.82 -11.52
C ARG A 39 -6.04 -5.16 -10.35
N LEU A 40 -6.65 -5.98 -9.48
CA LEU A 40 -7.17 -5.51 -8.20
C LEU A 40 -6.06 -4.65 -7.56
N PRO A 41 -6.39 -3.50 -6.97
CA PRO A 41 -5.37 -2.66 -6.36
C PRO A 41 -4.62 -3.52 -5.34
N VAL A 42 -3.32 -3.69 -5.57
CA VAL A 42 -2.45 -4.43 -4.65
C VAL A 42 -2.50 -3.65 -3.34
N GLU A 43 -2.96 -4.31 -2.27
CA GLU A 43 -2.98 -3.68 -0.95
C GLU A 43 -1.56 -3.25 -0.59
N PRO A 44 -1.35 -2.01 -0.14
CA PRO A 44 -0.03 -1.55 0.27
C PRO A 44 0.52 -2.39 1.39
N THR A 45 1.81 -2.69 1.29
CA THR A 45 2.55 -3.47 2.28
C THR A 45 3.58 -2.60 2.99
N VAL A 46 4.03 -3.05 4.15
CA VAL A 46 5.15 -2.42 4.87
C VAL A 46 6.42 -2.36 4.02
N GLN A 47 6.61 -3.33 3.11
CA GLN A 47 7.77 -3.38 2.23
C GLN A 47 7.77 -2.27 1.17
N ASP A 48 6.61 -1.69 0.88
CA ASP A 48 6.49 -0.54 -0.03
C ASP A 48 6.97 0.77 0.61
N LEU A 49 7.11 0.79 1.94
CA LEU A 49 7.65 1.93 2.69
C LEU A 49 9.18 1.87 2.73
N ARG A 50 9.83 3.04 2.66
CA ARG A 50 11.26 3.15 3.00
C ARG A 50 11.48 2.93 4.50
N PHE A 51 12.73 2.68 4.87
CA PHE A 51 13.13 2.43 6.27
C PHE A 51 12.52 3.42 7.27
N ALA A 52 12.53 4.73 6.98
CA ALA A 52 11.93 5.74 7.86
C ALA A 52 10.42 5.52 8.09
N GLY A 53 9.69 5.17 7.02
CA GLY A 53 8.27 4.83 7.11
C GLY A 53 8.03 3.50 7.83
N GLN A 54 8.88 2.50 7.59
CA GLN A 54 8.83 1.20 8.28
C GLN A 54 9.07 1.36 9.79
N LEU A 55 10.08 2.14 10.18
CA LEU A 55 10.39 2.43 11.58
C LEU A 55 9.27 3.20 12.27
N ALA A 56 8.73 4.23 11.61
CA ALA A 56 7.59 4.99 12.12
C ALA A 56 6.37 4.08 12.30
N LEU A 57 6.02 3.28 11.29
CA LEU A 57 4.89 2.34 11.34
C LEU A 57 5.08 1.30 12.44
N TRP A 58 6.25 0.65 12.49
CA TRP A 58 6.56 -0.33 13.52
C TRP A 58 6.37 0.26 14.92
N SER A 59 6.89 1.47 15.15
CA SER A 59 6.75 2.17 16.44
C SER A 59 5.30 2.53 16.77
N LEU A 60 4.51 2.95 15.76
CA LEU A 60 3.08 3.21 15.93
C LEU A 60 2.32 1.94 16.34
N ARG A 61 2.64 0.80 15.74
CA ARG A 61 1.99 -0.49 16.04
C ARG A 61 2.26 -1.01 17.43
N GLN A 62 3.33 -0.56 18.07
CA GLN A 62 3.58 -0.78 19.49
C GLN A 62 2.69 0.08 20.42
N GLY A 63 1.89 0.99 19.85
CA GLY A 63 1.21 2.04 20.57
C GLY A 63 0.28 1.57 21.68
N LEU A 64 -0.40 0.42 21.51
CA LEU A 64 -1.25 -0.12 22.58
C LEU A 64 -0.45 -0.52 23.82
N ALA A 65 0.71 -1.15 23.64
CA ALA A 65 1.58 -1.54 24.74
C ALA A 65 2.21 -0.31 25.39
N LEU A 66 2.65 0.68 24.60
CA LEU A 66 3.12 1.97 25.12
C LEU A 66 2.06 2.70 25.96
N LEU A 67 0.81 2.73 25.51
CA LEU A 67 -0.30 3.37 26.24
C LEU A 67 -0.62 2.65 27.55
N LYS A 68 -0.37 1.35 27.63
CA LYS A 68 -0.50 0.55 28.86
C LYS A 68 0.71 0.71 29.81
N GLY A 69 1.73 1.45 29.40
CA GLY A 69 2.95 1.65 30.19
C GLY A 69 3.86 0.42 30.23
N ASP A 70 3.82 -0.42 29.20
CA ASP A 70 4.68 -1.59 29.08
C ASP A 70 6.16 -1.17 28.95
N SER A 71 6.96 -1.43 29.99
CA SER A 71 8.37 -1.02 30.05
C SER A 71 9.21 -1.69 28.99
N ASP A 72 8.97 -2.96 28.71
CA ASP A 72 9.77 -3.77 27.78
C ASP A 72 9.59 -3.27 26.35
N THR A 73 8.35 -3.01 25.94
CA THR A 73 8.04 -2.38 24.66
C THR A 73 8.64 -0.98 24.56
N ARG A 74 8.57 -0.19 25.64
CA ARG A 74 9.17 1.15 25.67
C ARG A 74 10.68 1.07 25.46
N HIS A 75 11.37 0.17 26.18
CA HIS A 75 12.81 -0.04 26.02
C HIS A 75 13.18 -0.53 24.62
N LEU A 76 12.39 -1.44 24.04
CA LEU A 76 12.59 -1.93 22.68
C LEU A 76 12.54 -0.79 21.63
N ILE A 77 11.59 0.15 21.77
CA ILE A 77 11.50 1.31 20.87
C ILE A 77 12.63 2.30 21.15
N GLU A 78 12.99 2.50 22.41
CA GLU A 78 14.12 3.35 22.81
C GLU A 78 15.43 2.85 22.18
N GLU A 79 15.69 1.54 22.22
CA GLU A 79 16.84 0.91 21.56
C GLU A 79 16.78 1.08 20.03
N ALA A 80 15.64 0.79 19.41
CA ALA A 80 15.48 0.97 17.96
C ALA A 80 15.72 2.43 17.54
N PHE A 81 15.23 3.39 18.32
CA PHE A 81 15.45 4.81 18.06
C PHE A 81 16.88 5.25 18.34
N ALA A 82 17.56 4.66 19.32
CA ALA A 82 18.98 4.89 19.55
C ALA A 82 19.83 4.39 18.37
N VAL A 83 19.54 3.19 17.86
CA VAL A 83 20.21 2.61 16.68
C VAL A 83 19.96 3.45 15.42
N ALA A 84 18.75 4.00 15.26
CA ALA A 84 18.42 4.91 14.17
C ALA A 84 18.81 6.38 14.44
N GLU A 85 19.57 6.65 15.51
CA GLU A 85 20.05 7.97 15.93
C GLU A 85 18.95 9.03 16.19
N VAL A 86 17.71 8.60 16.45
CA VAL A 86 16.53 9.44 16.71
C VAL A 86 15.92 9.26 18.12
N PRO A 87 16.70 9.18 19.22
CA PRO A 87 16.14 8.93 20.56
C PRO A 87 15.13 10.00 20.99
N ARG A 88 15.26 11.23 20.47
CA ARG A 88 14.36 12.35 20.78
C ARG A 88 12.94 12.19 20.20
N ALA A 89 12.71 11.21 19.33
CA ALA A 89 11.40 10.96 18.73
C ALA A 89 10.43 10.22 19.66
N LEU A 90 10.92 9.54 20.71
CA LEU A 90 10.09 8.67 21.57
C LEU A 90 9.03 9.46 22.36
N ALA A 91 9.44 10.48 23.11
CA ALA A 91 8.49 11.24 23.93
C ALA A 91 7.39 11.94 23.09
N PRO A 92 7.69 12.59 21.95
CA PRO A 92 6.66 13.10 21.05
C PRO A 92 5.76 12.02 20.44
N LEU A 93 6.29 10.84 20.11
CA LEU A 93 5.49 9.72 19.63
C LEU A 93 4.49 9.26 20.71
N GLU A 94 4.94 9.11 21.96
CA GLU A 94 4.04 8.76 23.05
C GLU A 94 2.97 9.85 23.29
N ALA A 95 3.35 11.13 23.19
CA ALA A 95 2.40 12.24 23.30
C ALA A 95 1.34 12.16 22.18
N PHE A 96 1.76 11.91 20.94
CA PHE A 96 0.85 11.68 19.82
C PHE A 96 -0.12 10.52 20.11
N LEU A 97 0.38 9.36 20.54
CA LEU A 97 -0.44 8.19 20.84
C LEU A 97 -1.48 8.48 21.94
N ARG A 98 -1.10 9.22 22.99
CA ARG A 98 -2.04 9.62 24.06
C ARG A 98 -3.13 10.56 23.54
N ILE A 99 -2.78 11.51 22.68
CA ILE A 99 -3.75 12.44 22.06
C ILE A 99 -4.73 11.65 21.18
N VAL A 100 -4.22 10.74 20.35
CA VAL A 100 -5.05 9.90 19.49
C VAL A 100 -5.99 9.03 20.33
N ALA A 101 -5.47 8.34 21.34
CA ALA A 101 -6.27 7.47 22.20
C ALA A 101 -7.38 8.21 22.96
N ALA A 102 -7.11 9.44 23.41
CA ALA A 102 -8.10 10.24 24.14
C ALA A 102 -9.08 11.00 23.24
N GLY A 103 -8.67 11.34 22.01
CA GLY A 103 -9.38 12.27 21.15
C GLY A 103 -10.04 11.64 19.93
N ALA A 104 -9.85 10.36 19.63
CA ALA A 104 -10.34 9.77 18.39
C ALA A 104 -11.87 9.84 18.23
N LEU A 105 -12.33 10.18 17.02
CA LEU A 105 -13.76 10.21 16.66
C LEU A 105 -14.38 8.80 16.59
N ARG A 106 -13.53 7.80 16.36
CA ARG A 106 -13.84 6.37 16.27
C ARG A 106 -12.62 5.57 16.75
N PRO A 107 -12.75 4.27 17.03
CA PRO A 107 -11.57 3.42 17.24
C PRO A 107 -10.57 3.59 16.08
N VAL A 108 -9.32 3.93 16.42
CA VAL A 108 -8.21 4.02 15.46
C VAL A 108 -7.57 2.65 15.34
N GLU A 109 -7.47 2.15 14.12
CA GLU A 109 -6.96 0.82 13.84
C GLU A 109 -5.45 0.85 13.60
N LEU A 110 -4.70 0.39 14.60
CA LEU A 110 -3.27 0.07 14.46
C LEU A 110 -3.12 -1.44 14.46
N ARG A 111 -2.53 -1.99 13.41
CA ARG A 111 -2.36 -3.44 13.26
C ARG A 111 -1.24 -3.92 14.18
N SER A 112 -1.19 -5.24 14.41
CA SER A 112 -0.08 -5.83 15.15
C SER A 112 1.26 -5.60 14.41
N PRO A 113 2.39 -5.40 15.13
CA PRO A 113 3.71 -5.20 14.53
C PRO A 113 4.12 -6.28 13.51
N LEU A 114 3.58 -7.50 13.63
CA LEU A 114 3.90 -8.64 12.75
C LEU A 114 3.14 -8.63 11.41
N VAL A 115 2.14 -7.78 11.24
CA VAL A 115 1.28 -7.79 10.04
C VAL A 115 1.97 -7.11 8.87
N VAL A 116 2.06 -7.76 7.70
CA VAL A 116 2.75 -7.17 6.54
C VAL A 116 1.92 -6.12 5.80
N ALA A 117 0.59 -6.22 5.84
CA ALA A 117 -0.29 -5.29 5.15
C ALA A 117 -0.42 -3.96 5.92
N LEU A 118 -0.50 -2.85 5.20
CA LEU A 118 -0.73 -1.52 5.76
C LEU A 118 -2.24 -1.24 5.93
N GLY A 119 -2.63 -0.74 7.10
CA GLY A 119 -4.00 -0.30 7.40
C GLY A 119 -4.28 1.11 6.89
N HIS A 120 -5.57 1.43 6.73
CA HIS A 120 -5.99 2.76 6.29
C HIS A 120 -5.57 3.86 7.28
N ASP A 121 -5.88 3.69 8.57
CA ASP A 121 -5.53 4.67 9.61
C ASP A 121 -4.02 4.84 9.75
N GLU A 122 -3.28 3.74 9.61
CA GLU A 122 -1.81 3.75 9.58
C GLU A 122 -1.28 4.62 8.44
N ALA A 123 -1.86 4.48 7.23
CA ALA A 123 -1.50 5.30 6.07
C ALA A 123 -1.83 6.79 6.30
N VAL A 124 -2.98 7.10 6.91
CA VAL A 124 -3.36 8.48 7.28
C VAL A 124 -2.34 9.09 8.23
N ILE A 125 -1.92 8.35 9.26
CA ILE A 125 -0.93 8.83 10.24
C ILE A 125 0.45 9.04 9.59
N LEU A 126 0.90 8.10 8.75
CA LEU A 126 2.17 8.23 8.02
C LEU A 126 2.15 9.41 7.06
N ARG A 127 1.02 9.67 6.39
CA ARG A 127 0.83 10.85 5.52
C ARG A 127 0.91 12.15 6.33
N ALA A 128 0.29 12.19 7.50
CA ALA A 128 0.38 13.36 8.38
C ALA A 128 1.82 13.61 8.85
N LEU A 129 2.57 12.56 9.20
CA LEU A 129 3.98 12.66 9.55
C LEU A 129 4.84 13.13 8.37
N ALA A 130 4.59 12.63 7.16
CA ALA A 130 5.25 13.10 5.94
C ALA A 130 4.97 14.59 5.67
N ALA A 131 3.72 15.04 5.84
CA ALA A 131 3.35 16.45 5.71
C ALA A 131 4.06 17.32 6.76
N CYS A 132 4.19 16.84 8.01
CA CYS A 132 4.99 17.51 9.03
C CYS A 132 6.46 17.66 8.62
N GLN A 133 7.07 16.62 8.02
CA GLN A 133 8.46 16.70 7.53
C GLN A 133 8.63 17.66 6.36
N ALA A 134 7.60 17.85 5.54
CA ALA A 134 7.56 18.79 4.43
C ALA A 134 7.35 20.25 4.87
N GLY A 135 7.14 20.51 6.16
CA GLY A 135 6.83 21.86 6.65
C GLY A 135 5.37 22.28 6.38
N GLU A 136 4.46 21.32 6.20
CA GLU A 136 3.04 21.53 5.89
C GLU A 136 2.13 21.14 7.09
N PRO A 137 2.22 21.84 8.25
CA PRO A 137 1.47 21.46 9.45
C PRO A 137 -0.05 21.61 9.29
N GLY A 138 -0.50 22.52 8.41
CA GLY A 138 -1.91 22.67 8.06
C GLY A 138 -2.48 21.43 7.37
N LEU A 139 -1.71 20.87 6.42
CA LEU A 139 -2.07 19.62 5.75
C LEU A 139 -2.06 18.45 6.73
N ALA A 140 -1.04 18.35 7.60
CA ALA A 140 -0.99 17.31 8.62
C ALA A 140 -2.23 17.34 9.53
N GLY A 141 -2.63 18.53 10.00
CA GLY A 141 -3.85 18.71 10.78
C GLY A 141 -5.13 18.33 10.02
N ALA A 142 -5.22 18.70 8.74
CA ALA A 142 -6.37 18.34 7.90
C ALA A 142 -6.47 16.82 7.66
N VAL A 143 -5.35 16.15 7.39
CA VAL A 143 -5.28 14.69 7.23
C VAL A 143 -5.70 13.98 8.52
N LEU A 144 -5.20 14.42 9.67
CA LEU A 144 -5.59 13.86 10.98
C LEU A 144 -7.05 14.17 11.35
N GLY A 145 -7.68 15.16 10.70
CA GLY A 145 -9.11 15.46 10.85
C GLY A 145 -10.03 14.30 10.45
N ALA A 146 -9.52 13.32 9.68
CA ALA A 146 -10.25 12.08 9.40
C ALA A 146 -10.38 11.16 10.63
N LEU A 147 -9.49 11.30 11.63
CA LEU A 147 -9.44 10.47 12.84
C LEU A 147 -9.82 11.24 14.11
N LEU A 148 -9.63 12.56 14.12
CA LEU A 148 -9.67 13.40 15.32
C LEU A 148 -10.54 14.65 15.12
N PRO A 149 -11.20 15.16 16.18
CA PRO A 149 -11.83 16.48 16.15
C PRO A 149 -10.76 17.58 15.98
N PRO A 150 -11.13 18.78 15.49
CA PRO A 150 -10.17 19.81 15.08
C PRO A 150 -9.16 20.25 16.15
N SER A 151 -9.54 20.27 17.42
CA SER A 151 -8.63 20.59 18.54
C SER A 151 -7.57 19.50 18.74
N ALA A 152 -7.99 18.25 18.81
CA ALA A 152 -7.10 17.09 18.98
C ALA A 152 -6.22 16.88 17.74
N ALA A 153 -6.75 17.09 16.52
CA ALA A 153 -5.97 17.01 15.28
C ALA A 153 -4.79 17.99 15.27
N ARG A 154 -5.00 19.24 15.72
CA ARG A 154 -3.92 20.24 15.84
C ARG A 154 -2.87 19.84 16.88
N ALA A 155 -3.30 19.36 18.04
CA ALA A 155 -2.39 18.89 19.08
C ALA A 155 -1.57 17.67 18.62
N ALA A 156 -2.22 16.71 17.95
CA ALA A 156 -1.59 15.53 17.38
C ALA A 156 -0.58 15.90 16.27
N ALA A 157 -0.94 16.84 15.38
CA ALA A 157 -0.04 17.34 14.35
C ALA A 157 1.20 18.02 14.95
N ALA A 158 1.05 18.78 16.04
CA ALA A 158 2.19 19.38 16.74
C ALA A 158 3.12 18.32 17.34
N ALA A 159 2.57 17.27 17.97
CA ALA A 159 3.35 16.15 18.48
C ALA A 159 4.08 15.39 17.35
N LEU A 160 3.39 15.10 16.24
CA LEU A 160 4.02 14.48 15.06
C LEU A 160 5.06 15.38 14.41
N ALA A 161 4.93 16.70 14.45
CA ALA A 161 5.94 17.61 13.92
C ALA A 161 7.28 17.45 14.66
N HIS A 162 7.25 17.21 15.97
CA HIS A 162 8.47 16.91 16.73
C HIS A 162 9.08 15.54 16.36
N VAL A 163 8.25 14.51 16.11
CA VAL A 163 8.73 13.23 15.57
C VAL A 163 9.38 13.43 14.20
N GLY A 164 8.67 14.13 13.31
CA GLY A 164 9.12 14.43 11.95
C GLY A 164 10.43 15.21 11.94
N ALA A 165 10.58 16.20 12.83
CA ALA A 165 11.81 16.97 13.00
C ALA A 165 12.97 16.11 13.53
N ALA A 166 12.74 15.22 14.50
CA ALA A 166 13.77 14.31 14.99
C ALA A 166 14.27 13.38 13.87
N PHE A 167 13.34 12.82 13.09
CA PHE A 167 13.66 11.99 11.92
C PHE A 167 14.40 12.80 10.85
N ALA A 168 13.94 14.01 10.58
CA ALA A 168 14.51 14.93 9.61
C ALA A 168 15.98 15.24 9.85
N LEU A 169 16.34 15.47 11.12
CA LEU A 169 17.71 15.81 11.52
C LEU A 169 18.70 14.68 11.21
N GLN A 170 18.24 13.42 11.17
CA GLN A 170 19.05 12.25 10.84
C GLN A 170 18.86 11.77 9.40
N GLY A 171 18.22 12.58 8.54
CA GLY A 171 17.96 12.20 7.14
C GLY A 171 16.92 11.09 6.98
N LEU A 172 16.18 10.71 8.04
CA LEU A 172 15.07 9.77 7.95
C LEU A 172 13.85 10.46 7.34
N ARG A 173 13.69 10.34 6.03
CA ARG A 173 12.62 10.99 5.27
C ARG A 173 11.54 10.00 4.88
N LEU A 174 10.30 10.36 5.18
CA LEU A 174 9.13 9.65 4.68
C LEU A 174 8.79 10.08 3.24
N ALA A 175 9.06 11.35 2.88
CA ALA A 175 8.58 11.97 1.64
C ALA A 175 9.59 12.01 0.48
N ASP A 176 10.91 11.99 0.72
CA ASP A 176 11.92 12.25 -0.32
C ASP A 176 12.09 11.14 -1.38
N ALA A 177 11.16 10.16 -1.44
CA ALA A 177 11.09 9.17 -2.51
C ALA A 177 9.75 8.43 -2.56
N ASP A 178 8.68 9.12 -2.22
CA ASP A 178 7.35 8.57 -2.39
C ASP A 178 6.85 9.04 -3.76
N ASP A 179 7.00 8.20 -4.79
CA ASP A 179 6.57 8.43 -6.20
C ASP A 179 5.03 8.55 -6.31
N GLY A 180 4.38 9.31 -5.42
CA GLY A 180 2.94 9.36 -5.25
C GLY A 180 2.35 8.13 -4.57
N ARG A 181 3.13 7.25 -3.94
CA ARG A 181 2.62 5.98 -3.39
C ARG A 181 1.72 6.16 -2.19
N LEU A 182 2.08 6.90 -1.13
CA LEU A 182 1.18 7.19 0.00
C LEU A 182 -0.10 7.91 -0.47
N SER A 183 0.02 8.82 -1.44
CA SER A 183 -1.13 9.47 -2.09
C SER A 183 -1.98 8.49 -2.91
N ALA A 184 -1.36 7.51 -3.57
CA ALA A 184 -2.05 6.44 -4.29
C ALA A 184 -2.75 5.46 -3.34
N LEU A 185 -2.28 5.31 -2.09
CA LEU A 185 -2.94 4.47 -1.10
C LEU A 185 -4.32 5.03 -0.74
N GLU A 186 -4.48 6.34 -0.70
CA GLU A 186 -5.80 6.94 -0.52
C GLU A 186 -6.75 6.60 -1.66
N ALA A 187 -6.27 6.60 -2.91
CA ALA A 187 -7.08 6.15 -4.05
C ALA A 187 -7.49 4.67 -3.85
N VAL A 188 -6.54 3.80 -3.51
CA VAL A 188 -6.79 2.37 -3.25
C VAL A 188 -7.82 2.17 -2.13
N PHE A 189 -7.67 2.85 -0.99
CA PHE A 189 -8.61 2.74 0.12
C PHE A 189 -9.98 3.39 -0.20
N ALA A 190 -10.02 4.48 -0.96
CA ALA A 190 -11.26 5.09 -1.44
C ALA A 190 -12.00 4.17 -2.42
N GLN A 191 -11.29 3.46 -3.30
CA GLN A 191 -11.87 2.45 -4.18
C GLN A 191 -12.42 1.24 -3.41
N GLY A 192 -11.72 0.77 -2.37
CA GLY A 192 -12.18 -0.34 -1.51
C GLY A 192 -13.46 -0.03 -0.73
N ALA A 193 -13.59 1.21 -0.23
CA ALA A 193 -14.78 1.67 0.50
C ALA A 193 -16.05 1.75 -0.38
N ILE A 194 -15.90 1.96 -1.69
CA ILE A 194 -17.02 1.94 -2.65
C ILE A 194 -17.46 0.49 -2.93
N SER A 195 -16.52 -0.45 -3.03
CA SER A 195 -16.84 -1.84 -3.32
C SER A 195 -17.51 -2.56 -2.14
N ALA A 196 -17.22 -2.17 -0.90
CA ALA A 196 -17.82 -2.75 0.31
C ALA A 196 -19.24 -2.26 0.61
N ARG A 197 -19.76 -1.26 -0.11
CA ARG A 197 -21.14 -0.73 0.05
C ARG A 197 -22.14 -1.27 -0.98
N VAL A 198 -21.71 -2.16 -1.88
CA VAL A 198 -22.52 -2.72 -2.98
C VAL A 198 -22.91 -4.20 -2.73
N HIS A 199 -22.55 -4.74 -1.56
CA HIS A 199 -22.99 -6.05 -1.08
C HIS A 199 -23.78 -5.91 0.22
#